data_AF-A0A2L2Z118-F1
#
_entry.id   AF-A0A2L2Z118-F1
#
_cell.length_a   1.000
_cell.length_b   1.000
_cell.length_c   1.000
_cell.angle_alpha   90.00
_cell.angle_beta   90.00
_cell.angle_gamma   90.00
#
_symmetry.space_group_name_H-M   'P 1'
#
loop_
_entity.id
_entity.type
_entity.pdbx_description
1 polymer ?
#
loop_
_entity_poly.entity_id
_entity_poly.type
_entity_poly.pdbx_seq_one_letter_code
_entity_poly.pdbx_strand_id
1 'polypeptide(L)' 'YKDSMKPGVAETQNWLNHRNRITLTSLNVRSLEKVCNELIKGALDKELKVKGPVRMPTKVLRITTRRSEERRVWE' A
#
# COMPACT_ATOMS: atom_id res chain seq x y z
N TYR A 1 12.20 -42.36 -35.06
CA TYR A 1 12.36 -41.95 -33.67
C TYR A 1 12.54 -40.44 -33.67
N LYS A 2 11.81 -39.73 -32.80
CA LYS A 2 11.35 -38.33 -32.93
C LYS A 2 12.46 -37.27 -32.96
N ASP A 3 12.13 -36.17 -33.64
CA ASP A 3 12.93 -34.98 -33.91
C ASP A 3 13.56 -34.30 -32.68
N SER A 4 14.80 -33.87 -32.87
CA SER A 4 15.62 -33.07 -31.97
C SER A 4 15.15 -31.62 -31.87
N MET A 5 14.72 -31.25 -30.66
CA MET A 5 14.95 -29.98 -29.95
C MET A 5 14.93 -28.68 -30.80
N LYS A 6 13.78 -28.00 -30.84
CA LYS A 6 13.73 -26.56 -31.07
C LYS A 6 14.04 -25.82 -29.75
N PRO A 7 14.95 -24.82 -29.77
CA PRO A 7 15.22 -23.95 -28.63
C PRO A 7 14.19 -22.82 -28.59
N GLY A 8 13.82 -22.41 -27.39
CA GLY A 8 12.96 -21.24 -27.18
C GLY A 8 11.65 -21.63 -26.52
N VAL A 9 11.57 -21.40 -25.22
CA VAL A 9 10.68 -20.40 -24.57
C VAL A 9 10.93 -20.60 -23.06
N ALA A 10 12.15 -20.31 -22.58
CA ALA A 10 12.49 -20.41 -21.16
C ALA A 10 12.40 -19.06 -20.41
N GLU A 11 12.10 -17.95 -21.10
CA GLU A 11 12.15 -16.61 -20.51
C GLU A 11 10.79 -15.93 -20.30
N THR A 12 9.67 -16.56 -20.63
CA THR A 12 8.35 -15.87 -20.58
C THR A 12 7.49 -16.21 -19.36
N GLN A 13 8.01 -16.94 -18.38
CA GLN A 13 7.19 -17.56 -17.32
C GLN A 13 7.61 -17.15 -15.90
N ASN A 14 8.05 -15.90 -15.69
CA ASN A 14 8.29 -15.38 -14.32
C ASN A 14 7.37 -14.20 -13.92
N TRP A 15 6.39 -13.85 -14.76
CA TRP A 15 5.39 -12.79 -14.47
C TRP A 15 4.11 -13.32 -13.81
N LEU A 16 3.97 -14.63 -13.63
CA LEU A 16 2.69 -15.27 -13.33
C LEU A 16 2.13 -15.04 -11.92
N ASN A 17 2.91 -14.55 -10.96
CA ASN A 17 2.44 -14.39 -9.58
C ASN A 17 3.01 -13.17 -8.84
N HIS A 18 2.97 -11.99 -9.45
CA HIS A 18 3.29 -10.75 -8.73
C HIS A 18 2.28 -10.48 -7.61
N ARG A 19 2.72 -10.54 -6.36
CA ARG A 19 1.94 -10.16 -5.17
C ARG A 19 2.35 -8.76 -4.73
N ASN A 20 1.62 -7.76 -5.20
CA ASN A 20 1.90 -6.36 -4.88
C ASN A 20 1.23 -5.97 -3.55
N ARG A 21 1.98 -5.31 -2.65
CA ARG A 21 1.45 -4.76 -1.40
C ARG A 21 1.50 -3.25 -1.44
N ILE A 22 0.33 -2.62 -1.48
CA ILE A 22 0.20 -1.15 -1.46
C ILE A 22 0.10 -0.69 0.00
N THR A 23 0.96 0.23 0.41
CA THR A 23 0.89 0.87 1.73
C THR A 23 0.50 2.33 1.55
N LEU A 24 -0.61 2.74 2.14
CA LEU A 24 -1.10 4.12 2.10
C LEU A 24 -0.86 4.78 3.46
N THR A 25 -0.23 5.94 3.46
CA THR A 25 0.02 6.74 4.66
C THR A 25 -0.48 8.16 4.45
N SER A 26 -1.31 8.66 5.35
CA SER A 26 -1.80 10.04 5.32
C SER A 26 -2.04 10.53 6.76
N LEU A 27 -2.08 11.85 6.93
CA LEU A 27 -2.49 12.49 8.18
C LEU A 27 -4.02 12.54 8.32
N ASN A 28 -4.75 12.55 7.20
CA ASN A 28 -6.21 12.67 7.20
C ASN A 28 -6.86 11.30 6.93
N VAL A 29 -7.62 10.82 7.92
CA VAL A 29 -8.29 9.51 7.86
C VAL A 29 -9.40 9.49 6.81
N ARG A 30 -10.16 10.59 6.66
CA ARG A 30 -11.32 10.63 5.74
C ARG A 30 -10.90 10.50 4.28
N SER A 31 -9.82 11.16 3.89
CA SER A 31 -9.29 11.03 2.53
C SER A 31 -8.65 9.67 2.30
N LEU A 32 -7.98 9.11 3.31
CA LEU A 32 -7.36 7.78 3.23
C LEU A 32 -8.42 6.68 3.01
N GLU A 33 -9.54 6.75 3.72
CA GLU A 33 -10.63 5.78 3.56
C GLU A 33 -11.32 5.89 2.20
N LYS A 34 -11.52 7.11 1.68
CA LYS A 34 -12.07 7.32 0.33
C LYS A 34 -11.20 6.65 -0.74
N VAL A 35 -9.89 6.94 -0.73
CA VAL A 35 -8.95 6.37 -1.71
C VAL A 35 -8.84 4.85 -1.55
N CYS A 36 -8.85 4.34 -0.32
CA CYS A 36 -8.81 2.91 -0.06
C CYS A 36 -10.02 2.20 -0.67
N ASN A 37 -11.22 2.76 -0.52
CA ASN A 37 -12.45 2.20 -1.09
C ASN A 37 -12.44 2.24 -2.63
N GLU A 38 -11.98 3.34 -3.23
CA GLU A 38 -11.87 3.46 -4.69
C GLU A 38 -10.86 2.45 -5.27
N LEU A 39 -9.73 2.22 -4.60
CA LEU A 39 -8.74 1.24 -5.04
C LEU A 39 -9.24 -0.20 -4.93
N ILE A 40 -9.96 -0.54 -3.86
CA ILE A 40 -10.56 -1.87 -3.70
C ILE A 40 -11.61 -2.09 -4.79
N LYS A 41 -12.48 -1.10 -5.03
CA LYS A 41 -13.48 -1.16 -6.10
C LYS A 41 -12.83 -1.36 -7.47
N GLY A 42 -11.86 -0.50 -7.83
CA GLY A 42 -11.19 -0.60 -9.12
C GLY A 42 -10.36 -1.88 -9.31
N ALA A 43 -9.94 -2.53 -8.23
CA ALA A 43 -9.27 -3.83 -8.29
C ALA A 43 -10.26 -4.99 -8.45
N LEU A 44 -11.44 -4.91 -7.81
CA LEU A 44 -12.53 -5.86 -8.01
C LEU A 44 -13.08 -5.80 -9.43
N ASP A 45 -13.23 -4.59 -9.99
CA ASP A 45 -13.68 -4.38 -11.38
C ASP A 45 -12.71 -5.00 -12.41
N LYS A 46 -11.43 -5.18 -12.04
CA LYS A 46 -10.38 -5.81 -12.86
C LYS A 46 -10.14 -7.28 -12.51
N GLU A 47 -11.02 -7.88 -11.70
CA GLU A 47 -10.96 -9.29 -11.27
C GLU A 47 -9.63 -9.68 -10.57
N LEU A 48 -8.98 -8.72 -9.91
CA LEU A 48 -7.76 -8.98 -9.16
C LEU A 48 -8.09 -9.54 -7.77
N LYS A 49 -7.29 -10.49 -7.30
CA LYS A 49 -7.41 -11.03 -5.93
C LYS A 49 -6.89 -10.02 -4.91
N VAL A 50 -7.80 -9.38 -4.18
CA VAL A 50 -7.47 -8.36 -3.18
C VAL A 50 -7.49 -8.95 -1.77
N LYS A 51 -6.44 -8.67 -0.98
CA LYS A 51 -6.53 -8.75 0.48
C LYS A 51 -7.03 -7.40 1.00
N GLY A 52 -8.05 -7.41 1.85
CA GLY A 52 -8.66 -6.20 2.40
C GLY A 52 -7.65 -5.29 3.13
N PRO A 53 -8.05 -4.04 3.42
CA PRO A 53 -7.15 -3.06 4.00
C PRO A 53 -6.77 -3.43 5.43
N VAL A 54 -5.48 -3.65 5.66
CA VAL A 54 -4.93 -3.90 6.99
C VAL A 54 -4.59 -2.55 7.63
N ARG A 55 -5.34 -2.18 8.66
CA ARG A 55 -5.14 -0.92 9.40
C ARG A 55 -3.96 -1.08 10.37
N MET A 56 -2.90 -0.31 10.16
CA MET A 56 -1.80 -0.19 11.11
C MET A 56 -2.20 0.74 12.25
N PRO A 57 -1.60 0.62 13.45
CA PRO A 57 -1.83 1.56 14.55
C PRO A 57 -1.50 3.00 14.15
N THR A 58 -2.32 3.96 14.57
CA THR A 58 -2.11 5.38 14.30
C THR A 58 -0.91 5.88 15.10
N LYS A 59 0.09 6.41 14.38
CA LYS A 59 1.27 7.02 15.00
C LYS A 59 0.97 8.47 15.39
N VAL A 60 0.92 8.75 16.68
CA VAL A 60 0.81 10.13 17.20
C VAL A 60 2.22 10.65 17.46
N LEU A 61 2.63 11.67 16.69
CA LEU A 61 3.92 12.32 16.90
C LEU A 61 3.78 13.38 17.99
N ARG A 62 4.47 13.19 19.12
CA ARG A 62 4.54 14.18 20.21
C ARG A 62 5.92 14.83 20.21
N ILE A 63 6.00 16.08 19.77
CA ILE A 63 7.23 16.88 19.80
C ILE A 63 7.15 17.80 21.02
N THR A 64 8.09 17.65 21.96
CA THR A 64 8.23 18.54 23.12
C THR A 64 9.44 19.45 22.90
N THR A 65 9.21 20.73 22.62
CA THR A 65 10.28 21.75 22.56
C THR A 65 10.28 22.61 23.82
N ARG A 66 11.45 23.14 24.20
CA ARG A 66 11.54 24.18 25.25
C ARG A 66 10.85 25.44 24.72
N ARG A 67 9.82 25.89 25.41
CA ARG A 67 9.18 27.18 25.14
C ARG A 67 10.05 28.29 25.72
N SER A 68 10.64 29.15 24.88
CA SER A 68 11.40 30.31 25.35
C SER A 68 10.43 31.42 25.76
N GLU A 69 10.67 31.99 26.96
CA GLU A 69 10.16 33.25 27.54
C GLU A 69 9.26 34.06 26.58
N GLU A 70 7.92 34.05 26.60
CA GLU A 70 7.03 34.68 27.56
C GLU A 70 5.59 34.35 27.11
N ARG A 71 4.99 33.24 27.60
CA ARG A 71 3.54 33.01 27.48
C ARG A 71 3.10 31.93 28.45
N ARG A 72 2.84 32.28 29.71
CA ARG A 72 1.86 31.57 30.58
C ARG A 72 0.67 31.10 29.71
N VAL A 73 0.11 29.90 29.74
CA VAL A 73 0.01 28.75 30.66
C VAL A 73 -0.33 27.54 29.75
N TRP A 74 -0.19 26.31 30.23
CA TRP A 74 -0.76 25.15 29.57
C TRP A 74 -2.26 25.12 29.85
N GLU A 75 -3.06 25.50 28.87
CA GLU A 75 -4.48 25.14 28.77
C GLU A 75 -4.70 24.52 27.38
#